data_AF-A0AAD7V7G1-F1
#
_entry.id   AF-A0AAD7V7G1-F1
#
_cell.length_a   1.000
_cell.length_b   1.000
_cell.length_c   1.000
_cell.angle_alpha   90.00
_cell.angle_beta   90.00
_cell.angle_gamma   90.00
#
_symmetry.space_group_name_H-M   'P 1'
#
loop_
_entity.id
_entity.type
_entity.pdbx_description
1 polymer ?
#
loop_
_entity_poly.entity_id
_entity_poly.type
_entity_poly.pdbx_seq_one_letter_code
_entity_poly.pdbx_strand_id
1 'polypeptide(L)'
;MTLSLDFRCSDLAKRVTALLKESKQNYFMAEEVFHELMDAMGLSDPMGKRPCLIKQPSSNVVAASTSTGGEEETTPPPSPYHEEGTLPRYSCTPYREVAVNSFQRAICSLVRHAPNHHLALKYLCFYLEQIDPPLRTERIETTMLINIIHVFAQERYSIDMAYRALDYINIGLERDILHFSKYHQNCNPRNAKFQDPASVFYSVSRPVLIRLKLEFSDDYRSVQPNTTGRFLRHYR
;
A
#
# COMPACT_ATOMS: atom_id res chain seq x y z
N MET A 1 -17.01 -5.89 31.21
CA MET A 1 -15.54 -5.94 31.10
C MET A 1 -15.15 -5.46 29.72
N THR A 2 -14.83 -4.18 29.56
CA THR A 2 -14.32 -3.63 28.30
C THR A 2 -12.81 -3.89 28.26
N LEU A 3 -12.36 -4.85 27.45
CA LEU A 3 -10.96 -4.85 27.02
C LEU A 3 -10.67 -3.44 26.48
N SER A 4 -9.69 -2.74 27.07
CA SER A 4 -9.32 -1.39 26.63
C SER A 4 -9.14 -1.41 25.11
N LEU A 5 -9.77 -0.47 24.39
CA LEU A 5 -9.68 -0.36 22.93
C LEU A 5 -8.23 -0.50 22.44
N ASP A 6 -7.29 0.06 23.19
CA ASP A 6 -5.84 -0.02 22.95
C ASP A 6 -5.32 -1.47 22.90
N PHE A 7 -5.75 -2.30 23.85
CA PHE A 7 -5.37 -3.71 23.91
C PHE A 7 -5.93 -4.48 22.72
N ARG A 8 -7.21 -4.27 22.39
CA ARG A 8 -7.84 -4.91 21.24
C ARG A 8 -7.18 -4.49 19.93
N CYS A 9 -6.92 -3.20 19.73
CA CYS A 9 -6.25 -2.70 18.52
C CYS A 9 -4.83 -3.24 18.39
N SER A 10 -4.07 -3.27 19.50
CA SER A 10 -2.72 -3.82 19.49
C SER A 10 -2.70 -5.32 19.17
N ASP A 11 -3.64 -6.09 19.74
CA ASP A 11 -3.76 -7.52 19.47
C ASP A 11 -4.11 -7.81 18.00
N LEU A 12 -5.12 -7.13 17.45
CA LEU A 12 -5.50 -7.26 16.05
C LEU A 12 -4.34 -6.91 15.10
N ALA A 13 -3.62 -5.81 15.35
CA ALA A 13 -2.48 -5.43 14.53
C ALA A 13 -1.31 -6.44 14.61
N LYS A 14 -1.10 -7.07 15.77
CA LYS A 14 -0.13 -8.17 15.93
C LYS A 14 -0.57 -9.39 15.13
N ARG A 15 -1.85 -9.76 15.16
CA ARG A 15 -2.42 -10.86 14.38
C ARG A 15 -2.27 -10.62 12.87
N VAL A 16 -2.58 -9.42 12.36
CA VAL A 16 -2.33 -9.03 10.96
C VAL A 16 -0.85 -9.27 10.60
N THR A 17 0.07 -8.77 11.44
CA THR A 17 1.50 -8.92 11.17
C THR A 17 1.94 -10.39 11.18
N ALA A 18 1.44 -11.19 12.12
CA ALA A 18 1.79 -12.60 12.26
C ALA A 18 1.32 -13.40 11.03
N LEU A 19 0.05 -13.25 10.65
CA LEU A 19 -0.55 -13.93 9.49
C LEU A 19 0.26 -13.64 8.21
N LEU A 20 0.64 -12.39 7.98
CA LEU A 20 1.40 -11.97 6.79
C LEU A 20 2.87 -12.43 6.81
N LYS A 21 3.46 -12.68 7.98
CA LYS A 21 4.82 -13.22 8.09
C LYS A 21 4.88 -14.72 7.80
N GLU A 22 3.80 -15.44 8.06
CA GLU A 22 3.76 -16.91 7.96
C GLU A 22 3.54 -17.40 6.53
N SER A 23 2.78 -16.69 5.69
CA SER A 23 2.63 -17.00 4.26
C SER A 23 1.83 -15.91 3.53
N LYS A 24 2.11 -15.67 2.24
CA LYS A 24 1.25 -14.82 1.36
C LYS A 24 -0.18 -15.38 1.24
N GLN A 25 -0.40 -16.68 1.47
CA GLN A 25 -1.73 -17.30 1.41
C GLN A 25 -2.67 -16.79 2.52
N ASN A 26 -2.11 -16.34 3.65
CA ASN A 26 -2.87 -15.80 4.77
C ASN A 26 -3.31 -14.35 4.57
N TYR A 27 -3.04 -13.77 3.39
CA TYR A 27 -3.34 -12.37 3.11
C TYR A 27 -4.82 -12.03 3.34
N PHE A 28 -5.74 -12.87 2.85
CA PHE A 28 -7.17 -12.62 3.00
C PHE A 28 -7.62 -12.69 4.46
N MET A 29 -7.06 -13.60 5.25
CA MET A 29 -7.31 -13.64 6.71
C MET A 29 -6.75 -12.39 7.40
N ALA A 30 -5.58 -11.90 6.98
CA ALA A 30 -5.02 -10.66 7.51
C ALA A 30 -5.86 -9.43 7.12
N GLU A 31 -6.43 -9.41 5.92
CA GLU A 31 -7.41 -8.41 5.47
C GLU A 31 -8.67 -8.44 6.33
N GLU A 32 -9.21 -9.63 6.65
CA GLU A 32 -10.36 -9.76 7.57
C GLU A 32 -10.05 -9.22 8.96
N VAL A 33 -8.90 -9.58 9.54
CA VAL A 33 -8.46 -9.07 10.85
C VAL A 33 -8.22 -7.56 10.82
N PHE A 34 -7.74 -7.01 9.71
CA PHE A 34 -7.63 -5.56 9.54
C PHE A 34 -9.00 -4.87 9.49
N HIS A 35 -10.00 -5.48 8.87
CA HIS A 35 -11.36 -4.97 8.92
C HIS A 35 -11.97 -5.02 10.32
N GLU A 36 -11.68 -6.06 11.11
CA GLU A 36 -12.06 -6.07 12.53
C GLU A 36 -11.41 -4.93 13.32
N LEU A 37 -10.18 -4.54 12.96
CA LEU A 37 -9.52 -3.38 13.54
C LEU A 37 -10.22 -2.08 13.16
N MET A 38 -10.61 -1.92 11.89
CA MET A 38 -11.41 -0.77 11.44
C MET A 38 -12.75 -0.70 12.18
N ASP A 39 -13.44 -1.84 12.31
CA ASP A 39 -14.71 -1.94 13.04
C ASP A 39 -14.53 -1.55 14.52
N ALA A 40 -13.46 -2.04 15.17
CA ALA A 40 -13.15 -1.71 16.56
C ALA A 40 -12.86 -0.22 16.75
N MET A 41 -12.29 0.44 15.75
CA MET A 41 -12.03 1.86 15.75
C MET A 41 -13.27 2.67 15.33
N GLY A 42 -14.32 2.07 14.79
CA GLY A 42 -15.46 2.81 14.23
C GLY A 42 -15.13 3.51 12.91
N LEU A 43 -14.19 2.95 12.14
CA LEU A 43 -13.78 3.42 10.81
C LEU A 43 -14.48 2.68 9.67
N SER A 44 -15.50 1.89 9.99
CA SER A 44 -16.31 1.19 8.99
C SER A 44 -17.56 2.00 8.67
N ASP A 45 -17.97 2.00 7.41
CA ASP A 45 -19.19 2.67 6.94
C ASP A 45 -20.41 2.18 7.75
N PRO A 46 -21.34 3.07 8.18
CA PRO A 46 -22.59 2.68 8.85
C PRO A 46 -23.45 1.65 8.09
N MET A 47 -23.25 1.48 6.77
CA MET A 47 -23.88 0.41 5.99
C MET A 47 -23.18 -0.96 6.08
N GLY A 48 -22.12 -1.08 6.88
CA GLY A 48 -21.31 -2.31 7.03
C GLY A 48 -20.49 -2.65 5.78
N LYS A 49 -20.42 -1.75 4.80
CA LYS A 49 -19.59 -1.93 3.60
C LYS A 49 -18.14 -1.74 3.99
N ARG A 50 -17.40 -2.85 4.01
CA ARG A 50 -15.95 -2.86 4.19
C ARG A 50 -15.32 -2.26 2.93
N PRO A 51 -14.73 -1.05 3.00
CA PRO A 51 -14.33 -0.27 1.82
C PRO A 51 -13.29 -0.96 0.94
N CYS A 52 -12.64 -2.02 1.45
CA CYS A 52 -11.59 -2.75 0.74
C CYS A 52 -11.69 -4.28 0.72
N LEU A 53 -12.84 -4.90 1.04
CA LEU A 53 -12.98 -6.35 0.87
C LEU A 53 -12.82 -6.78 -0.60
N ILE A 54 -12.05 -7.82 -0.86
CA ILE A 54 -12.06 -8.52 -2.15
C ILE A 54 -12.70 -9.87 -1.92
N LYS A 55 -13.87 -10.07 -2.55
CA LYS A 55 -14.43 -11.42 -2.65
C LYS A 55 -13.41 -12.26 -3.42
N GLN A 56 -12.96 -13.38 -2.84
CA GLN A 56 -12.17 -14.36 -3.57
C GLN A 56 -12.87 -14.66 -4.91
N PRO A 57 -12.15 -14.78 -6.04
CA PRO A 57 -12.73 -15.41 -7.20
C PRO A 57 -13.08 -16.85 -6.79
N SER A 58 -14.36 -17.12 -6.60
CA SER A 58 -14.86 -18.46 -6.38
C SER A 58 -14.41 -19.31 -7.55
N SER A 59 -13.46 -20.22 -7.32
CA SER A 59 -13.28 -21.38 -8.19
C SER A 59 -14.58 -22.17 -8.13
N ASN A 60 -15.47 -21.95 -9.09
CA ASN A 60 -16.42 -22.96 -9.51
C ASN A 60 -16.74 -22.82 -10.99
N VAL A 61 -16.62 -23.97 -11.63
CA VAL A 61 -16.75 -24.28 -13.04
C VAL A 61 -18.17 -24.00 -13.53
N VAL A 62 -18.23 -23.38 -14.71
CA VAL A 62 -19.25 -23.44 -15.78
C VAL A 62 -20.56 -24.15 -15.44
N ALA A 63 -21.67 -23.41 -15.51
CA ALA A 63 -22.91 -23.91 -16.10
C ALA A 63 -23.59 -22.76 -16.88
N ALA A 64 -23.72 -22.99 -18.18
CA ALA A 64 -24.37 -22.10 -19.13
C ALA A 64 -25.91 -22.17 -19.02
N SER A 65 -26.58 -21.07 -19.33
CA SER A 65 -27.85 -21.06 -20.10
C SER A 65 -28.12 -19.66 -20.69
N THR A 66 -27.90 -19.53 -22.01
CA THR A 66 -28.85 -19.11 -23.09
C THR A 66 -30.12 -18.34 -22.65
N SER A 67 -30.69 -17.32 -23.33
CA SER A 67 -30.56 -16.63 -24.64
C SER A 67 -31.63 -15.51 -24.67
N THR A 68 -31.33 -14.27 -25.10
CA THR A 68 -31.64 -13.62 -26.40
C THR A 68 -33.08 -13.11 -26.64
N GLY A 69 -33.19 -11.80 -26.95
CA GLY A 69 -34.29 -11.11 -27.65
C GLY A 69 -34.94 -9.99 -26.81
N GLY A 70 -35.11 -8.74 -27.24
CA GLY A 70 -34.83 -8.04 -28.50
C GLY A 70 -35.33 -6.58 -28.43
N GLU A 71 -34.90 -5.80 -29.42
CA GLU A 71 -35.47 -4.54 -29.93
C GLU A 71 -35.01 -3.19 -29.34
N GLU A 72 -34.80 -2.29 -30.30
CA GLU A 72 -33.99 -1.08 -30.33
C GLU A 72 -34.93 0.06 -30.72
N GLU A 73 -35.05 1.11 -29.90
CA GLU A 73 -35.70 2.36 -30.35
C GLU A 73 -35.01 3.58 -29.74
N THR A 74 -34.76 4.54 -30.61
CA THR A 74 -33.80 5.63 -30.50
C THR A 74 -34.43 6.86 -29.85
N THR A 75 -33.88 7.36 -28.74
CA THR A 75 -34.01 8.76 -28.34
C THR A 75 -32.82 9.14 -27.44
N PRO A 76 -32.11 10.25 -27.69
CA PRO A 76 -30.87 10.53 -26.97
C PRO A 76 -31.19 10.93 -25.53
N PRO A 77 -30.59 10.31 -24.50
CA PRO A 77 -30.78 10.80 -23.15
C PRO A 77 -30.06 12.15 -23.00
N PRO A 78 -30.69 13.13 -22.32
CA PRO A 78 -30.06 14.39 -21.98
C PRO A 78 -28.90 14.11 -21.03
N SER A 79 -27.81 14.86 -21.14
CA SER A 79 -26.71 14.84 -20.17
C SER A 79 -27.23 15.29 -18.80
N PRO A 80 -27.04 14.51 -17.72
CA PRO A 80 -27.34 14.99 -16.38
C PRO A 80 -26.17 14.72 -15.42
N TYR A 81 -25.64 15.83 -14.90
CA TYR A 81 -25.10 15.97 -13.55
C TYR A 81 -23.70 15.40 -13.23
N HIS A 82 -22.83 16.36 -12.91
CA HIS A 82 -21.89 16.28 -11.81
C HIS A 82 -22.50 15.55 -10.60
N GLU A 83 -22.10 14.30 -10.37
CA GLU A 83 -21.92 13.81 -9.00
C GLU A 83 -20.41 13.60 -8.82
N GLU A 84 -19.75 14.62 -8.26
CA GLU A 84 -18.52 14.37 -7.51
C GLU A 84 -18.89 13.41 -6.37
N GLY A 85 -18.73 12.12 -6.64
CA GLY A 85 -18.77 11.07 -5.64
C GLY A 85 -17.62 11.28 -4.67
N THR A 86 -17.80 12.20 -3.73
CA THR A 86 -16.89 12.37 -2.60
C THR A 86 -17.04 11.11 -1.77
N LEU A 87 -16.09 10.19 -1.93
CA LEU A 87 -16.01 8.98 -1.12
C LEU A 87 -16.15 9.36 0.36
N PRO A 88 -16.88 8.56 1.17
CA PRO A 88 -17.08 8.88 2.57
C PRO A 88 -15.71 9.02 3.25
N ARG A 89 -15.38 10.23 3.71
CA ARG A 89 -14.16 10.47 4.48
C ARG A 89 -14.36 9.99 5.90
N TYR A 90 -13.42 9.19 6.40
CA TYR A 90 -13.48 8.67 7.75
C TYR A 90 -12.91 9.69 8.75
N SER A 91 -13.80 10.52 9.31
CA SER A 91 -13.44 11.46 10.38
C SER A 91 -13.19 10.72 11.70
N CYS A 92 -11.99 10.84 12.24
CA CYS A 92 -11.59 10.17 13.47
C CYS A 92 -12.02 10.95 14.73
N THR A 93 -12.67 10.26 15.67
CA THR A 93 -12.66 10.69 17.08
C THR A 93 -11.21 10.62 17.61
N PRO A 94 -10.83 11.33 18.69
CA PRO A 94 -9.44 11.33 19.15
C PRO A 94 -9.05 9.94 19.66
N TYR A 95 -8.44 9.14 18.79
CA TYR A 95 -7.84 7.86 19.16
C TYR A 95 -6.59 8.09 20.00
N ARG A 96 -6.36 7.19 20.94
CA ARG A 96 -5.10 7.11 21.66
C ARG A 96 -3.98 6.65 20.72
N GLU A 97 -2.77 7.09 21.02
CA GLU A 97 -1.56 6.83 20.23
C GLU A 97 -1.35 5.33 19.92
N VAL A 98 -1.70 4.44 20.85
CA VAL A 98 -1.58 2.98 20.66
C VAL A 98 -2.46 2.48 19.53
N ALA A 99 -3.71 2.94 19.44
CA ALA A 99 -4.64 2.55 18.38
C ALA A 99 -4.18 3.11 17.01
N VAL A 100 -3.73 4.37 16.99
CA VAL A 100 -3.15 5.01 15.80
C VAL A 100 -1.96 4.20 15.26
N ASN A 101 -0.99 3.90 16.12
CA ASN A 101 0.19 3.11 15.75
C ASN A 101 -0.16 1.70 15.28
N SER A 102 -1.18 1.09 15.90
CA SER A 102 -1.66 -0.25 15.53
C SER A 102 -2.29 -0.26 14.14
N PHE A 103 -3.15 0.72 13.83
CA PHE A 103 -3.72 0.91 12.50
C PHE A 103 -2.64 1.11 11.44
N GLN A 104 -1.75 2.09 11.66
CA GLN A 104 -0.67 2.43 10.72
C GLN A 104 0.22 1.22 10.40
N ARG A 105 0.57 0.43 11.43
CA ARG A 105 1.33 -0.81 11.24
C ARG A 105 0.55 -1.83 10.41
N ALA A 106 -0.72 -2.05 10.72
CA ALA A 106 -1.53 -3.08 10.05
C ALA A 106 -1.69 -2.76 8.55
N ILE A 107 -2.04 -1.52 8.22
CA ILE A 107 -2.23 -1.10 6.83
C ILE A 107 -0.91 -1.10 6.03
N CYS A 108 0.21 -0.67 6.64
CA CYS A 108 1.52 -0.81 6.00
C CYS A 108 1.87 -2.27 5.72
N SER A 109 1.51 -3.18 6.63
CA SER A 109 1.77 -4.61 6.45
C SER A 109 0.97 -5.17 5.28
N LEU A 110 -0.31 -4.78 5.15
CA LEU A 110 -1.14 -5.20 4.01
C LEU A 110 -0.53 -4.76 2.68
N VAL A 111 -0.13 -3.49 2.55
CA VAL A 111 0.51 -3.01 1.31
C VAL A 111 1.82 -3.75 1.05
N ARG A 112 2.69 -3.91 2.05
CA ARG A 112 4.00 -4.55 1.90
C ARG A 112 3.91 -6.02 1.46
N HIS A 113 2.94 -6.74 1.99
CA HIS A 113 2.81 -8.19 1.81
C HIS A 113 1.71 -8.57 0.82
N ALA A 114 1.18 -7.59 0.09
CA ALA A 114 0.19 -7.81 -0.95
C ALA A 114 0.65 -8.89 -1.96
N PRO A 115 -0.22 -9.84 -2.32
CA PRO A 115 0.07 -10.87 -3.31
C PRO A 115 0.45 -10.33 -4.69
N ASN A 116 -0.12 -9.18 -5.07
CA ASN A 116 0.12 -8.49 -6.33
C ASN A 116 0.01 -6.97 -6.17
N HIS A 117 0.48 -6.22 -7.16
CA HIS A 117 0.45 -4.76 -7.13
C HIS A 117 -0.96 -4.14 -7.08
N HIS A 118 -1.99 -4.77 -7.69
CA HIS A 118 -3.35 -4.26 -7.63
C HIS A 118 -3.90 -4.22 -6.20
N LEU A 119 -3.63 -5.27 -5.41
CA LEU A 119 -4.00 -5.33 -4.00
C LEU A 119 -3.26 -4.27 -3.18
N ALA A 120 -1.96 -4.11 -3.41
CA ALA A 120 -1.18 -3.07 -2.74
C ALA A 120 -1.72 -1.67 -3.04
N LEU A 121 -2.00 -1.38 -4.32
CA LEU A 121 -2.56 -0.10 -4.76
C LEU A 121 -3.93 0.17 -4.16
N LYS A 122 -4.80 -0.83 -4.08
CA LYS A 122 -6.12 -0.67 -3.46
C LYS A 122 -6.01 -0.11 -2.04
N TYR A 123 -5.15 -0.70 -1.22
CA TYR A 123 -4.95 -0.26 0.17
C TYR A 123 -4.20 1.06 0.27
N LEU A 124 -3.26 1.32 -0.66
CA LEU A 124 -2.58 2.61 -0.76
C LEU A 124 -3.56 3.74 -1.09
N CYS A 125 -4.37 3.59 -2.14
CA CYS A 125 -5.37 4.59 -2.55
C CYS A 125 -6.40 4.81 -1.45
N PHE A 126 -6.92 3.73 -0.85
CA PHE A 126 -7.80 3.82 0.32
C PHE A 126 -7.18 4.68 1.43
N TYR A 127 -5.91 4.43 1.79
CA TYR A 127 -5.21 5.20 2.81
C TYR A 127 -5.04 6.68 2.44
N LEU A 128 -4.72 6.98 1.19
CA LEU A 128 -4.47 8.36 0.75
C LEU A 128 -5.76 9.17 0.57
N GLU A 129 -6.86 8.54 0.16
CA GLU A 129 -8.11 9.22 -0.18
C GLU A 129 -9.08 9.32 1.00
N GLN A 130 -9.16 8.27 1.84
CA GLN A 130 -10.26 8.12 2.79
C GLN A 130 -9.84 8.27 4.25
N ILE A 131 -8.54 8.18 4.55
CA ILE A 131 -8.02 8.25 5.92
C ILE A 131 -7.43 9.64 6.19
N ASP A 132 -7.94 10.29 7.23
CA ASP A 132 -7.48 11.61 7.68
C ASP A 132 -6.48 11.51 8.86
N PRO A 133 -5.75 12.60 9.18
CA PRO A 133 -4.99 12.70 10.42
C PRO A 133 -5.88 12.43 11.66
N PRO A 134 -5.35 11.81 12.74
CA PRO A 134 -3.95 11.46 12.98
C PRO A 134 -3.52 10.08 12.44
N LEU A 135 -4.44 9.31 11.84
CA LEU A 135 -4.12 8.00 11.26
C LEU A 135 -3.23 8.14 10.02
N ARG A 136 -3.46 9.20 9.25
CA ARG A 136 -2.62 9.61 8.13
C ARG A 136 -1.50 10.56 8.57
N THR A 137 -0.26 10.17 8.30
CA THR A 137 0.93 11.00 8.58
C THR A 137 1.95 10.88 7.45
N GLU A 138 2.77 11.91 7.26
CA GLU A 138 3.85 11.94 6.25
C GLU A 138 4.82 10.75 6.38
N ARG A 139 5.15 10.37 7.62
CA ARG A 139 6.00 9.21 7.93
C ARG A 139 5.43 7.92 7.33
N ILE A 140 4.12 7.73 7.48
CA ILE A 140 3.45 6.53 7.00
C ILE A 140 3.24 6.60 5.49
N GLU A 141 2.92 7.77 4.92
CA GLU A 141 2.92 7.94 3.45
C GLU A 141 4.27 7.57 2.82
N THR A 142 5.38 7.98 3.44
CA THR A 142 6.74 7.61 3.01
C THR A 142 6.96 6.10 3.08
N THR A 143 6.51 5.47 4.18
CA THR A 143 6.59 4.01 4.35
C THR A 143 5.76 3.28 3.29
N MET A 144 4.57 3.80 2.98
CA MET A 144 3.69 3.27 1.95
C MET A 144 4.30 3.38 0.55
N LEU A 145 4.96 4.50 0.25
CA LEU A 145 5.68 4.69 -1.01
C LEU A 145 6.82 3.67 -1.16
N ILE A 146 7.61 3.46 -0.11
CA ILE A 146 8.67 2.45 -0.10
C ILE A 146 8.09 1.04 -0.29
N ASN A 147 6.96 0.75 0.36
CA ASN A 147 6.28 -0.54 0.24
C ASN A 147 5.73 -0.78 -1.16
N ILE A 148 5.15 0.22 -1.82
CA ILE A 148 4.62 0.05 -3.18
C ILE A 148 5.77 -0.17 -4.19
N ILE A 149 6.87 0.58 -4.09
CA ILE A 149 8.09 0.33 -4.90
C ILE A 149 8.54 -1.13 -4.74
N HIS A 150 8.57 -1.63 -3.51
CA HIS A 150 8.94 -3.00 -3.24
C HIS A 150 8.01 -4.02 -3.90
N VAL A 151 6.70 -3.82 -3.83
CA VAL A 151 5.73 -4.75 -4.46
C VAL A 151 5.92 -4.80 -5.96
N PHE A 152 6.03 -3.64 -6.63
CA PHE A 152 6.30 -3.61 -8.07
C PHE A 152 7.66 -4.23 -8.43
N ALA A 153 8.69 -4.01 -7.60
CA ALA A 153 10.02 -4.61 -7.80
C ALA A 153 10.03 -6.14 -7.69
N GLN A 154 9.05 -6.75 -7.02
CA GLN A 154 8.90 -8.22 -6.96
C GLN A 154 8.44 -8.83 -8.31
N GLU A 155 7.79 -8.05 -9.17
CA GLU A 155 7.27 -8.51 -10.46
C GLU A 155 8.37 -8.52 -11.54
N ARG A 156 9.39 -9.36 -11.31
CA ARG A 156 10.64 -9.44 -12.08
C ARG A 156 10.48 -9.76 -13.57
N TYR A 157 9.31 -10.22 -14.00
CA TYR A 157 9.06 -10.63 -15.39
C TYR A 157 8.42 -9.53 -16.24
N SER A 158 7.79 -8.50 -15.64
CA SER A 158 7.15 -7.41 -16.40
C SER A 158 7.98 -6.13 -16.42
N ILE A 159 8.46 -5.73 -17.61
CA ILE A 159 9.27 -4.50 -17.76
C ILE A 159 8.41 -3.25 -17.49
N ASP A 160 7.13 -3.30 -17.85
CA ASP A 160 6.17 -2.24 -17.59
C ASP A 160 6.01 -1.98 -16.10
N MET A 161 6.04 -3.04 -15.27
CA MET A 161 6.01 -2.89 -13.82
C MET A 161 7.28 -2.22 -13.28
N ALA A 162 8.42 -2.41 -13.94
CA ALA A 162 9.65 -1.69 -13.57
C ALA A 162 9.53 -0.19 -13.89
N TYR A 163 8.93 0.19 -15.02
CA TYR A 163 8.65 1.60 -15.33
C TYR A 163 7.66 2.21 -14.34
N ARG A 164 6.58 1.50 -13.99
CA ARG A 164 5.66 1.98 -12.93
C ARG A 164 6.35 2.13 -11.58
N ALA A 165 7.26 1.21 -11.23
CA ALA A 165 8.07 1.36 -10.03
C ALA A 165 8.98 2.59 -10.10
N LEU A 166 9.53 2.91 -11.27
CA LEU A 166 10.34 4.10 -11.49
C LEU A 166 9.55 5.39 -11.24
N ASP A 167 8.27 5.46 -11.61
CA ASP A 167 7.42 6.61 -11.30
C ASP A 167 7.34 6.86 -9.78
N TYR A 168 7.16 5.80 -8.99
CA TYR A 168 7.17 5.91 -7.52
C TYR A 168 8.54 6.27 -6.96
N ILE A 169 9.63 5.82 -7.59
CA ILE A 169 11.00 6.22 -7.22
C ILE A 169 11.17 7.72 -7.46
N ASN A 170 10.71 8.25 -8.59
CA ASN A 170 10.79 9.68 -8.88
C ASN A 170 10.00 10.51 -7.87
N ILE A 171 8.79 10.09 -7.50
CA ILE A 171 8.02 10.72 -6.40
C ILE A 171 8.84 10.72 -5.09
N GLY A 172 9.57 9.64 -4.80
CA GLY A 172 10.41 9.57 -3.61
C GLY A 172 11.61 10.51 -3.63
N LEU A 173 12.18 10.76 -4.81
CA LEU A 173 13.23 11.74 -5.02
C LEU A 173 12.70 13.17 -4.90
N GLU A 174 11.52 13.46 -5.46
CA GLU A 174 10.83 14.75 -5.31
C GLU A 174 10.53 15.08 -3.85
N ARG A 175 10.22 14.05 -3.04
CA ARG A 175 10.02 14.16 -1.59
C ARG A 175 11.32 14.21 -0.78
N ASP A 176 12.47 14.22 -1.44
CA ASP A 176 13.81 14.28 -0.84
C ASP A 176 14.08 13.18 0.22
N ILE A 177 13.52 11.97 0.01
CA ILE A 177 13.59 10.86 0.97
C ILE A 177 15.04 10.47 1.30
N LEU A 178 15.95 10.56 0.33
CA LEU A 178 17.36 10.21 0.50
C LEU A 178 18.15 11.21 1.35
N HIS A 179 17.63 12.41 1.59
CA HIS A 179 18.27 13.45 2.40
C HIS A 179 17.52 13.73 3.72
N PHE A 180 16.54 12.90 4.07
CA PHE A 180 15.67 13.13 5.22
C PHE A 180 16.40 12.90 6.57
N SER A 181 16.97 13.97 7.15
CA SER A 181 17.77 13.90 8.39
C SER A 181 16.97 13.80 9.69
N LYS A 182 15.63 13.91 9.63
CA LYS A 182 14.78 14.13 10.83
C LYS A 182 14.43 12.87 11.64
N TYR A 183 14.63 11.66 11.12
CA TYR A 183 14.19 10.42 11.80
C TYR A 183 15.24 9.78 12.73
N HIS A 184 16.43 10.37 12.86
CA HIS A 184 17.58 9.75 13.53
C HIS A 184 17.57 9.80 15.07
N GLN A 185 16.62 10.46 15.73
CA GLN A 185 16.77 10.76 17.17
C GLN A 185 16.44 9.60 18.12
N ASN A 186 15.69 8.56 17.71
CA ASN A 186 15.19 7.53 18.64
C ASN A 186 15.47 6.06 18.24
N CYS A 187 16.41 5.80 17.32
CA CYS A 187 16.65 4.43 16.82
C CYS A 187 17.61 3.62 17.71
N ASN A 188 17.16 2.47 18.18
CA ASN A 188 17.98 1.46 18.85
C ASN A 188 19.01 0.86 17.85
N PRO A 189 20.33 0.87 18.14
CA PRO A 189 21.38 0.57 17.17
C PRO A 189 21.32 -0.84 16.56
N ARG A 190 20.64 -1.81 17.20
CA ARG A 190 20.51 -3.18 16.64
C ARG A 190 19.57 -3.28 15.43
N ASN A 191 18.66 -2.32 15.21
CA ASN A 191 17.68 -2.35 14.10
C ASN A 191 17.82 -1.17 13.12
N ALA A 192 18.83 -0.32 13.28
CA ALA A 192 18.96 0.95 12.56
C ALA A 192 18.95 0.80 11.02
N LYS A 193 19.55 -0.27 10.47
CA LYS A 193 19.65 -0.49 9.01
C LYS A 193 18.30 -0.75 8.32
N PHE A 194 17.30 -1.23 9.05
CA PHE A 194 15.95 -1.51 8.51
C PHE A 194 14.92 -0.45 8.91
N GLN A 195 15.32 0.57 9.67
CA GLN A 195 14.45 1.65 10.13
C GLN A 195 14.71 2.98 9.42
N ASP A 196 15.90 3.19 8.85
CA ASP A 196 16.19 4.40 8.10
C ASP A 196 15.45 4.40 6.74
N PRO A 197 14.47 5.31 6.53
CA PRO A 197 13.70 5.36 5.30
C PRO A 197 14.58 5.59 4.06
N ALA A 198 15.67 6.36 4.18
CA ALA A 198 16.60 6.61 3.08
C ALA A 198 17.30 5.33 2.64
N SER A 199 17.90 4.59 3.58
CA SER A 199 18.55 3.31 3.32
C SER A 199 17.59 2.27 2.72
N VAL A 200 16.37 2.18 3.26
CA VAL A 200 15.38 1.23 2.76
C VAL A 200 14.90 1.63 1.36
N PHE A 201 14.61 2.92 1.14
CA PHE A 201 14.25 3.46 -0.18
C PHE A 201 15.33 3.15 -1.21
N TYR A 202 16.59 3.46 -0.93
CA TYR A 202 17.71 3.11 -1.82
C TYR A 202 17.75 1.61 -2.13
N SER A 203 17.59 0.77 -1.11
CA SER A 203 17.65 -0.68 -1.24
C SER A 203 16.51 -1.26 -2.09
N VAL A 204 15.27 -0.75 -1.95
CA VAL A 204 14.12 -1.25 -2.73
C VAL A 204 14.11 -0.72 -4.16
N SER A 205 14.69 0.46 -4.39
CA SER A 205 14.78 1.10 -5.71
C SER A 205 15.84 0.46 -6.59
N ARG A 206 16.96 0.02 -6.02
CA ARG A 206 18.12 -0.50 -6.76
C ARG A 206 17.79 -1.63 -7.76
N PRO A 207 17.01 -2.68 -7.42
CA PRO A 207 16.66 -3.74 -8.38
C PRO A 207 15.89 -3.23 -9.59
N VAL A 208 15.03 -2.23 -9.41
CA VAL A 208 14.26 -1.58 -10.49
C VAL A 208 15.21 -0.83 -11.41
N LEU A 209 16.08 0.01 -10.85
CA LEU A 209 17.02 0.81 -11.62
C LEU A 209 17.98 -0.07 -12.43
N ILE A 210 18.55 -1.12 -11.81
CA ILE A 210 19.42 -2.08 -12.52
C ILE A 210 18.70 -2.70 -13.71
N ARG A 211 17.44 -3.11 -13.53
CA ARG A 211 16.64 -3.72 -14.58
C ARG A 211 16.39 -2.78 -15.75
N LEU A 212 16.21 -1.49 -15.47
CA LEU A 212 16.02 -0.44 -16.47
C LEU A 212 17.34 0.13 -17.01
N LYS A 213 18.49 -0.39 -16.57
CA LYS A 213 19.84 0.15 -16.90
C LYS A 213 20.01 1.61 -16.47
N LEU A 214 19.43 1.95 -15.33
CA LEU A 214 19.52 3.25 -14.70
C LEU A 214 20.32 3.16 -13.40
N GLU A 215 20.74 4.31 -12.89
CA GLU A 215 21.34 4.48 -11.57
C GLU A 215 20.92 5.82 -10.98
N PHE A 216 21.07 5.98 -9.66
CA PHE A 216 20.95 7.29 -9.04
C PHE A 216 22.14 8.16 -9.48
N SER A 217 21.87 9.45 -9.66
CA SER A 217 22.90 10.49 -9.76
C SER A 217 23.75 10.55 -8.49
N ASP A 218 24.96 11.12 -8.60
CA ASP A 218 25.91 11.20 -7.48
C ASP A 218 25.39 12.04 -6.30
N ASP A 219 24.51 13.01 -6.57
CA ASP A 219 23.84 13.83 -5.56
C ASP A 219 22.52 13.23 -5.06
N TYR A 220 22.14 12.04 -5.57
CA TYR A 220 20.91 11.33 -5.23
C TYR A 220 19.62 12.13 -5.46
N ARG A 221 19.62 13.15 -6.34
CA ARG A 221 18.44 13.96 -6.64
C ARG A 221 17.68 13.53 -7.89
N SER A 222 18.32 12.75 -8.74
CA SER A 222 17.74 12.27 -10.00
C SER A 222 18.17 10.86 -10.36
N VAL A 223 17.52 10.26 -11.36
CA VAL A 223 17.90 8.99 -11.97
C VAL A 223 18.52 9.26 -13.34
N GLN A 224 19.61 8.57 -13.67
CA GLN A 224 20.35 8.75 -14.92
C GLN A 224 20.68 7.40 -15.58
N PRO A 225 21.01 7.37 -16.88
CA PRO A 225 21.50 6.17 -17.54
C PRO A 225 22.76 5.63 -16.84
N ASN A 226 22.82 4.32 -16.65
CA ASN A 226 23.97 3.67 -16.04
C ASN A 226 25.14 3.67 -17.03
N THR A 227 25.98 4.70 -16.93
CA THR A 227 27.16 4.89 -17.78
C THR A 227 28.38 4.17 -17.22
N THR A 228 28.35 3.85 -15.93
CA THR A 228 29.53 3.38 -15.20
C THR A 228 29.80 1.88 -15.35
N GLY A 229 28.87 1.08 -15.90
CA GLY A 229 29.01 -0.38 -16.05
C GLY A 229 29.15 -1.14 -14.71
N ARG A 230 29.07 -0.43 -13.57
CA ARG A 230 29.37 -0.96 -12.23
C ARG A 230 28.33 -1.98 -11.74
N PHE A 231 27.14 -2.01 -12.33
CA PHE A 231 26.04 -2.86 -11.87
C PHE A 231 25.86 -4.16 -12.66
N LEU A 232 26.54 -4.35 -13.79
CA LEU A 232 26.38 -5.54 -14.64
C LEU A 232 27.16 -6.79 -14.17
N ARG A 233 27.99 -6.69 -13.11
CA ARG A 233 28.86 -7.79 -12.67
C ARG A 233 28.27 -8.72 -11.59
N HIS A 234 27.13 -8.41 -10.97
CA HIS A 234 26.60 -9.18 -9.83
C HIS A 234 25.30 -9.96 -10.09
N TYR A 235 24.80 -10.00 -11.32
CA TYR A 235 23.61 -10.76 -11.71
C TYR A 235 23.83 -11.57 -12.99
N ARG A 236 24.92 -12.34 -13.04
CA ARG A 236 25.07 -13.48 -13.96
C ARG A 236 24.95 -14.77 -13.17
#